data_AF-A0A7J8TW62-F1
#
_entry.id   AF-A0A7J8TW62-F1
#
_cell.length_a   1.000
_cell.length_b   1.000
_cell.length_c   1.000
_cell.angle_alpha   90.00
_cell.angle_beta   90.00
_cell.angle_gamma   90.00
#
_symmetry.space_group_name_H-M   'P 1'
#
loop_
_entity.id
_entity.type
_entity.pdbx_description
1 polymer ?
#
loop_
_entity_poly.entity_id
_entity_poly.type
_entity_poly.pdbx_seq_one_letter_code
_entity_poly.pdbx_strand_id
1 'polypeptide(L)' 'MGHEWELSFRLGMRPWIAVAYSTLIVTATTVFLIYPISQGSFSDGMPLGISSTFKFMIVF' A
#
# COMPACT_ATOMS: atom_id res chain seq x y z
N MET A 1 7.23 0.89 -7.84
CA MET A 1 8.67 0.71 -7.52
C MET A 1 9.54 0.51 -8.74
N GLY A 2 9.30 -0.51 -9.59
CA GLY A 2 10.20 -0.83 -10.72
C GLY A 2 10.48 0.35 -11.66
N HIS A 3 9.43 1.07 -12.07
CA HIS A 3 9.57 2.25 -12.92
C HIS A 3 10.37 3.39 -12.26
N GLU A 4 10.15 3.66 -10.96
CA GLU A 4 10.87 4.73 -10.25
C GLU A 4 12.35 4.42 -10.07
N TRP A 5 12.68 3.15 -9.82
CA TRP A 5 14.06 2.68 -9.77
C TRP A 5 14.73 2.80 -11.15
N GLU A 6 14.05 2.31 -12.19
CA GLU A 6 14.57 2.31 -13.55
C GLU A 6 14.81 3.73 -14.07
N LEU A 7 13.89 4.65 -13.82
CA LEU A 7 14.05 6.06 -14.20
C LEU A 7 15.18 6.73 -13.43
N SER A 8 15.29 6.46 -12.11
CA SER A 8 16.42 6.97 -11.31
C SER A 8 17.76 6.45 -11.85
N PHE A 9 17.83 5.17 -12.22
CA PHE A 9 19.03 4.56 -12.79
C PHE A 9 19.38 5.15 -14.16
N ARG A 10 18.40 5.29 -15.06
CA ARG A 10 18.58 5.87 -16.40
C ARG A 10 19.04 7.33 -16.34
N LEU A 11 18.63 8.09 -15.32
CA LEU A 11 19.04 9.48 -15.11
C LEU A 11 20.29 9.64 -14.24
N GLY A 12 20.91 8.56 -13.76
CA GLY A 12 22.06 8.61 -12.85
C GLY A 12 21.74 9.23 -11.48
N MET A 13 20.46 9.29 -11.10
CA MET A 13 19.99 9.81 -9.83
C MET A 13 20.09 8.75 -8.72
N ARG A 14 20.16 9.19 -7.46
CA ARG A 14 20.14 8.27 -6.31
C ARG A 14 18.74 7.63 -6.20
N PRO A 15 18.60 6.30 -6.06
CA PRO A 15 17.33 5.59 -6.19
C PRO A 15 16.44 5.64 -4.94
N TRP A 16 16.61 6.63 -4.06
CA TRP A 16 15.91 6.71 -2.78
C TRP A 16 14.39 6.93 -2.90
N ILE A 17 13.91 7.41 -4.04
CA ILE A 17 12.47 7.60 -4.30
C ILE A 17 11.75 6.25 -4.25
N ALA A 18 12.28 5.23 -4.95
CA ALA A 18 11.71 3.90 -4.95
C ALA A 18 11.70 3.27 -3.53
N VAL A 19 12.73 3.57 -2.73
CA VAL A 19 12.84 3.11 -1.34
C VAL A 19 11.78 3.79 -0.46
N ALA A 20 11.60 5.11 -0.57
CA ALA A 20 10.56 5.83 0.17
C ALA A 20 9.15 5.34 -0.22
N TYR A 21 8.90 5.13 -1.51
CA TYR A 21 7.63 4.62 -2.02
C TYR A 21 7.28 3.21 -1.51
N SER A 22 8.27 2.41 -1.10
CA SER A 22 8.03 1.09 -0.53
C SER A 22 7.15 1.12 0.73
N THR A 23 7.24 2.19 1.52
CA THR A 23 6.42 2.36 2.73
C THR A 23 4.93 2.37 2.38
N LEU A 24 4.53 3.10 1.36
CA LEU A 24 3.14 3.19 0.90
C LEU A 24 2.64 1.84 0.37
N ILE A 25 3.49 1.10 -0.33
CA ILE A 25 3.15 -0.24 -0.83
C ILE A 25 2.93 -1.20 0.33
N VAL A 26 3.79 -1.19 1.34
CA VAL A 26 3.63 -2.06 2.52
C VAL A 26 2.32 -1.72 3.25
N THR A 27 2.03 -0.43 3.46
CA THR A 27 0.79 0.00 4.10
C THR A 27 -0.43 -0.47 3.31
N ALA A 28 -0.47 -0.23 2.00
CA ALA A 28 -1.59 -0.67 1.14
C ALA A 28 -1.74 -2.20 1.14
N THR A 29 -0.63 -2.92 1.01
CA THR A 29 -0.63 -4.39 1.02
C THR A 29 -1.15 -4.93 2.35
N THR A 30 -0.84 -4.26 3.45
CA THR A 30 -1.30 -4.68 4.79
C THR A 30 -2.81 -4.57 4.91
N VAL A 31 -3.40 -3.42 4.54
CA VAL A 31 -4.84 -3.17 4.72
C VAL A 31 -5.73 -3.86 3.67
N PHE A 32 -5.21 -4.10 2.46
CA PHE A 32 -5.98 -4.72 1.36
C PHE A 32 -5.76 -6.22 1.20
N LEU A 33 -4.63 -6.77 1.67
CA LEU A 33 -4.31 -8.19 1.49
C LEU A 33 -4.05 -8.89 2.82
N ILE A 34 -3.06 -8.46 3.60
CA ILE A 34 -2.62 -9.20 4.80
C ILE A 34 -3.75 -9.27 5.83
N TYR A 35 -4.41 -8.15 6.11
CA TYR A 35 -5.52 -8.07 7.06
C TYR A 35 -6.72 -8.95 6.67
N PRO A 36 -7.31 -8.85 5.46
CA PRO A 36 -8.42 -9.72 5.07
C PRO A 36 -8.05 -11.20 4.98
N ILE A 37 -6.81 -11.53 4.57
CA ILE A 37 -6.32 -12.92 4.60
C ILE A 37 -6.28 -13.44 6.04
N SER A 38 -5.81 -12.62 6.98
CA SER A 38 -5.72 -12.97 8.40
C SER A 38 -7.10 -13.14 9.05
N GLN A 39 -8.11 -12.40 8.59
CA GLN A 39 -9.51 -12.57 9.00
C GLN A 39 -10.26 -13.68 8.25
N GLY A 40 -9.69 -14.23 7.18
CA GLY A 40 -10.31 -15.28 6.37
C GLY A 40 -11.37 -14.75 5.39
N SER A 41 -11.47 -13.44 5.17
CA SER A 41 -12.47 -12.82 4.31
C SER A 41 -12.00 -11.48 3.75
N PHE A 42 -12.15 -11.30 2.43
CA PHE A 42 -11.91 -10.01 1.76
C PHE A 42 -12.98 -8.96 2.05
N SER A 43 -14.15 -9.36 2.55
CA SER A 43 -15.20 -8.42 2.92
C SER A 43 -14.85 -7.59 4.15
N ASP A 44 -13.92 -8.08 4.99
CA ASP A 44 -13.45 -7.37 6.18
C ASP A 44 -12.26 -6.44 5.88
N GLY A 45 -11.69 -6.52 4.66
CA GLY A 45 -10.63 -5.62 4.20
C GLY A 45 -11.09 -4.15 4.05
N MET A 46 -10.13 -3.23 3.95
CA MET A 46 -10.42 -1.80 3.80
C MET A 46 -11.20 -1.53 2.50
N PRO A 47 -12.42 -0.94 2.54
CA PRO A 47 -13.19 -0.67 1.34
C PRO A 47 -12.74 0.60 0.61
N LEU A 48 -12.90 0.64 -0.71
CA LEU A 48 -12.54 1.80 -1.54
C LEU A 48 -13.64 2.87 -1.54
N GLY A 49 -13.74 3.62 -0.45
CA GLY A 49 -14.65 4.76 -0.34
C GLY A 49 -14.40 5.57 0.91
N ILE A 50 -14.56 6.90 0.84
CA ILE A 50 -14.15 7.83 1.92
C ILE A 50 -14.82 7.47 3.25
N SER A 51 -16.16 7.35 3.28
CA SER A 51 -16.90 6.97 4.49
C SER A 51 -16.57 5.56 4.97
N SER A 52 -16.35 4.63 4.04
CA SER A 52 -16.01 3.25 4.34
C SER A 52 -14.61 3.10 4.93
N THR A 53 -13.65 3.94 4.52
CA THR A 53 -12.32 4.05 5.14
C THR A 53 -12.45 4.47 6.61
N PHE A 54 -13.28 5.48 6.90
CA PHE A 54 -13.53 5.88 8.29
C PHE A 54 -14.19 4.76 9.09
N LYS A 55 -15.16 4.04 8.49
CA LYS A 55 -15.77 2.87 9.13
C LYS A 55 -14.73 1.78 9.43
N PHE A 56 -13.83 1.49 8.48
CA PHE A 56 -12.74 0.55 8.68
C PHE A 56 -11.85 0.97 9.86
N MET A 57 -11.45 2.24 9.93
CA MET A 57 -10.61 2.75 11.02
C MET A 57 -11.27 2.69 12.41
N ILE A 58 -12.61 2.73 12.49
CA ILE A 58 -13.34 2.64 13.77
C ILE A 58 -13.49 1.19 14.25
N VAL A 59 -13.59 0.24 13.32
CA VAL A 59 -13.82 -1.19 13.62
C VAL A 59 -12.52 -1.97 13.77
N PHE A 60 -11.42 -1.46 13.21
CA PHE A 60 -10.09 -2.08 13.21
C PHE A 60 -9.56 -2.37 14.62
#